data_AF-A0A844Z7E5-F1
#
_entry.id   AF-A0A844Z7E5-F1
#
_cell.length_a   1.000
_cell.length_b   1.000
_cell.length_c   1.000
_cell.angle_alpha   90.00
_cell.angle_beta   90.00
_cell.angle_gamma   90.00
#
_symmetry.space_group_name_H-M   'P 1'
#
loop_
_entity.id
_entity.type
_entity.pdbx_description
1 polymer ?
#
loop_
_entity_poly.entity_id
_entity_poly.type
_entity_poly.pdbx_seq_one_letter_code
_entity_poly.pdbx_strand_id
1 'polypeptide(L)'
;MSPDADRPKRVLSLSTLYPNAHTPRFGTFVARSLEALAKRDDWDVTVVNPIGIPPIAFGKYKPLAAAAVDGVENGVSVHRPKFTLIPSLGARSNPGVIARKVLPLVQQLHAEQAFDIIDAQFFYPDGPAAAWIAREMGLPCSIKARGSDINFWGSKGFAREQMLEAAEHATGLLAVSEALAREMSGLGMPYNKISLHYTGLDRDRFRPRAHEGLRLQLGKTLGIDLPETKPLLVSVGGLIERKGQDLAIGALASIPDAQLLLVGKGPDEKHLRNLTRDMRVDERVHFLGSVDHDLLPIILSAADVMVLPSASEGLANAWVESLACGTPIVISDAGGARELVTSSDAGLIVDRNLDSVAGGVKALLANPPTTQQVTAMASRFSWEQNAAQLAEYYDRLIAAQA
;
A
#
# COMPACT_ATOMS: atom_id res chain seq x y z
N MET A 1 -14.38 14.56 37.37
CA MET A 1 -14.69 14.21 35.97
C MET A 1 -14.25 15.39 35.12
N SER A 2 -13.17 15.23 34.35
CA SER A 2 -12.68 16.33 33.50
C SER A 2 -13.69 16.56 32.37
N PRO A 3 -14.04 17.81 32.03
CA PRO A 3 -15.01 18.16 30.99
C PRO A 3 -14.62 17.72 29.56
N ASP A 4 -13.47 17.08 29.40
CA ASP A 4 -12.87 16.67 28.11
C ASP A 4 -13.12 15.19 27.75
N ALA A 5 -13.74 14.39 28.63
CA ALA A 5 -13.87 12.94 28.41
C ALA A 5 -14.88 12.54 27.32
N ASP A 6 -15.66 13.50 26.80
CA ASP A 6 -16.81 13.27 25.90
C ASP A 6 -16.61 13.86 24.50
N ARG A 7 -15.44 14.47 24.22
CA ARG A 7 -15.12 14.93 22.85
C ARG A 7 -14.37 13.86 22.06
N PRO A 8 -14.58 13.78 20.74
CA PRO A 8 -13.72 12.98 19.87
C PRO A 8 -12.25 13.39 20.06
N LYS A 9 -11.36 12.39 20.07
CA LYS A 9 -9.92 12.62 20.04
C LYS A 9 -9.54 13.18 18.69
N ARG A 10 -8.55 14.05 18.63
CA ARG A 10 -8.15 14.73 17.41
C ARG A 10 -6.74 14.37 17.03
N VAL A 11 -6.58 13.93 15.78
CA VAL A 11 -5.27 13.72 15.16
C VAL A 11 -5.02 14.76 14.08
N LEU A 12 -3.81 15.34 14.09
CA LEU A 12 -3.28 16.07 12.95
C LEU A 12 -2.31 15.19 12.18
N SER A 13 -2.65 14.89 10.93
CA SER A 13 -1.88 14.03 10.05
C SER A 13 -1.12 14.82 9.00
N LEU A 14 0.21 14.77 9.06
CA LEU A 14 1.10 15.34 8.06
C LEU A 14 1.35 14.32 6.95
N SER A 15 0.99 14.67 5.72
CA SER A 15 1.26 13.82 4.56
C SER A 15 1.50 14.62 3.30
N THR A 16 2.72 14.58 2.75
CA THR A 16 2.97 15.01 1.37
C THR A 16 2.42 13.98 0.36
N LEU A 17 2.22 12.74 0.80
CA LEU A 17 1.63 11.62 0.05
C LEU A 17 0.11 11.56 0.23
N TYR A 18 -0.60 12.55 -0.29
CA TYR A 18 -2.06 12.65 -0.22
C TYR A 18 -2.66 13.06 -1.57
N PRO A 19 -3.83 12.54 -1.96
CA PRO A 19 -4.43 12.86 -3.24
C PRO A 19 -4.89 14.33 -3.31
N ASN A 20 -4.96 14.83 -4.53
CA ASN A 20 -5.51 16.15 -4.86
C ASN A 20 -6.05 16.12 -6.30
N ALA A 21 -6.70 17.21 -6.72
CA ALA A 21 -7.31 17.31 -8.05
C ALA A 21 -6.33 17.09 -9.22
N HIS A 22 -5.04 17.40 -9.05
CA HIS A 22 -4.03 17.17 -10.09
C HIS A 22 -3.50 15.72 -10.10
N THR A 23 -3.39 15.10 -8.92
CA THR A 23 -2.89 13.73 -8.76
C THR A 23 -3.86 12.88 -7.92
N PRO A 24 -5.05 12.54 -8.46
CA PRO A 24 -6.14 11.93 -7.67
C PRO A 24 -5.86 10.50 -7.21
N ARG A 25 -4.88 9.82 -7.83
CA ARG A 25 -4.47 8.46 -7.45
C ARG A 25 -3.23 8.42 -6.54
N PHE A 26 -2.62 9.57 -6.25
CA PHE A 26 -1.40 9.62 -5.45
C PHE A 26 -1.74 9.51 -3.96
N GLY A 27 -1.18 8.52 -3.27
CA GLY A 27 -1.41 8.35 -1.82
C GLY A 27 -2.86 7.98 -1.44
N THR A 28 -3.65 7.38 -2.33
CA THR A 28 -5.06 7.02 -2.03
C THR A 28 -5.20 6.13 -0.81
N PHE A 29 -4.24 5.25 -0.53
CA PHE A 29 -4.23 4.43 0.68
C PHE A 29 -4.05 5.26 1.97
N VAL A 30 -3.42 6.45 1.91
CA VAL A 30 -3.34 7.36 3.05
C VAL A 30 -4.71 7.96 3.29
N ALA A 31 -5.32 8.53 2.23
CA ALA A 31 -6.67 9.06 2.30
C ALA A 31 -7.66 8.02 2.84
N ARG A 32 -7.69 6.80 2.28
CA ARG A 32 -8.59 5.74 2.76
C ARG A 32 -8.37 5.35 4.23
N SER A 33 -7.12 5.31 4.69
CA SER A 33 -6.81 4.99 6.10
C SER A 33 -7.35 6.07 7.04
N LEU A 34 -7.14 7.34 6.69
CA LEU A 34 -7.58 8.49 7.47
C LEU A 34 -9.10 8.72 7.39
N GLU A 35 -9.71 8.52 6.23
CA GLU A 35 -11.16 8.51 6.04
C GLU A 35 -11.82 7.41 6.88
N ALA A 36 -11.22 6.22 6.96
CA ALA A 36 -11.74 5.14 7.77
C ALA A 36 -11.64 5.44 9.28
N LEU A 37 -10.59 6.15 9.71
CA LEU A 37 -10.48 6.67 11.08
C LEU A 37 -11.53 7.75 11.35
N ALA A 38 -11.72 8.70 10.44
CA ALA A 38 -12.68 9.80 10.55
C ALA A 38 -14.16 9.35 10.52
N LYS A 39 -14.45 8.15 10.00
CA LYS A 39 -15.78 7.55 10.06
C LYS A 39 -16.17 7.06 11.47
N ARG A 40 -15.22 6.98 12.40
CA ARG A 40 -15.51 6.60 13.77
C ARG A 40 -15.93 7.83 14.57
N ASP A 41 -16.93 7.68 15.43
CA ASP A 41 -17.47 8.79 16.22
C ASP A 41 -16.50 9.28 17.32
N ASP A 42 -15.47 8.50 17.66
CA ASP A 42 -14.48 8.80 18.69
C ASP A 42 -13.23 9.53 18.16
N TRP A 43 -13.15 9.80 16.85
CA TRP A 43 -12.01 10.48 16.21
C TRP A 43 -12.42 11.59 15.25
N ASP A 44 -11.76 12.74 15.37
CA ASP A 44 -11.73 13.81 14.37
C ASP A 44 -10.33 13.87 13.73
N VAL A 45 -10.29 13.93 12.41
CA VAL A 45 -9.08 13.80 11.60
C VAL A 45 -8.87 15.05 10.77
N THR A 46 -7.74 15.72 11.03
CA THR A 46 -7.27 16.84 10.21
C THR A 46 -6.01 16.44 9.46
N VAL A 47 -5.99 16.63 8.15
CA VAL A 47 -4.82 16.42 7.30
C VAL A 47 -4.20 17.76 6.95
N VAL A 48 -2.88 17.86 7.15
CA VAL A 48 -2.07 18.87 6.48
C VAL A 48 -1.31 18.18 5.36
N ASN A 49 -1.58 18.59 4.13
CA ASN A 49 -0.93 18.10 2.91
C ASN A 49 -0.06 19.22 2.29
N PRO A 50 1.20 19.38 2.72
CA PRO A 50 2.07 20.44 2.21
C PRO A 50 2.41 20.23 0.74
N ILE A 51 2.19 21.24 -0.09
CA ILE A 51 2.43 21.17 -1.53
C ILE A 51 3.75 21.88 -1.86
N GLY A 52 4.73 21.10 -2.31
CA GLY A 52 6.05 21.60 -2.69
C GLY A 52 6.04 22.25 -4.07
N ILE A 53 6.21 23.58 -4.12
CA ILE A 53 6.21 24.37 -5.35
C ILE A 53 7.57 25.07 -5.51
N PRO A 54 8.24 24.98 -6.68
CA PRO A 54 9.47 25.72 -6.92
C PRO A 54 9.21 27.23 -6.99
N PRO A 55 10.25 28.08 -6.82
CA PRO A 55 10.10 29.55 -6.90
C PRO A 55 9.41 30.03 -8.18
N ILE A 56 9.62 29.31 -9.29
CA ILE A 56 8.93 29.54 -10.56
C ILE A 56 8.14 28.27 -10.91
N ALA A 57 6.81 28.35 -10.81
CA ALA A 57 5.91 27.24 -11.09
C ALA A 57 5.72 27.06 -12.62
N PHE A 58 6.48 26.16 -13.23
CA PHE A 58 6.37 25.81 -14.65
C PHE A 58 6.05 24.32 -14.85
N GLY A 59 5.51 23.97 -16.03
CA GLY A 59 5.15 22.60 -16.39
C GLY A 59 4.20 21.96 -15.38
N LYS A 60 4.57 20.79 -14.86
CA LYS A 60 3.78 20.04 -13.86
C LYS A 60 3.48 20.80 -12.57
N TYR A 61 4.27 21.82 -12.22
CA TYR A 61 4.09 22.55 -10.96
C TYR A 61 2.95 23.58 -11.01
N LYS A 62 2.57 24.08 -12.19
CA LYS A 62 1.46 25.02 -12.34
C LYS A 62 0.10 24.39 -11.95
N PRO A 63 -0.31 23.23 -12.52
CA PRO A 63 -1.54 22.56 -12.10
C PRO A 63 -1.45 22.02 -10.67
N LEU A 64 -0.27 21.60 -10.19
CA LEU A 64 -0.08 21.20 -8.79
C LEU A 64 -0.32 22.37 -7.82
N ALA A 65 0.19 23.56 -8.12
CA ALA A 65 -0.05 24.75 -7.30
C ALA A 65 -1.52 25.18 -7.29
N ALA A 66 -2.23 24.98 -8.40
CA ALA A 66 -3.67 25.24 -8.49
C ALA A 66 -4.51 24.21 -7.72
N ALA A 67 -4.01 22.99 -7.53
CA ALA A 67 -4.66 21.95 -6.73
C ALA A 67 -4.43 22.08 -5.21
N ALA A 68 -3.62 23.06 -4.78
CA ALA A 68 -3.38 23.37 -3.37
C ALA A 68 -4.56 24.18 -2.79
N VAL A 69 -5.70 23.51 -2.66
CA VAL A 69 -6.97 24.08 -2.16
C VAL A 69 -7.37 23.36 -0.88
N ASP A 70 -7.65 24.13 0.16
CA ASP A 70 -8.17 23.63 1.43
C ASP A 70 -9.64 23.20 1.28
N GLY A 71 -10.09 22.23 2.08
CA GLY A 71 -11.47 21.79 2.05
C GLY A 71 -11.74 20.60 2.95
N VAL A 72 -12.93 20.01 2.80
CA VAL A 72 -13.31 18.78 3.49
C VAL A 72 -13.47 17.67 2.44
N GLU A 73 -12.80 16.56 2.64
CA GLU A 73 -12.80 15.41 1.74
C GLU A 73 -13.20 14.15 2.51
N ASN A 74 -14.37 13.58 2.17
CA ASN A 74 -14.87 12.34 2.78
C ASN A 74 -14.86 12.34 4.32
N GLY A 75 -15.22 13.48 4.93
CA GLY A 75 -15.25 13.65 6.39
C GLY A 75 -13.93 14.07 7.02
N VAL A 76 -12.87 14.27 6.23
CA VAL A 76 -11.54 14.71 6.70
C VAL A 76 -11.35 16.18 6.38
N SER A 77 -10.95 17.00 7.36
CA SER A 77 -10.52 18.38 7.10
C SER A 77 -9.13 18.37 6.46
N VAL A 78 -8.93 19.01 5.31
CA VAL A 78 -7.67 18.99 4.57
C VAL A 78 -7.16 20.41 4.31
N HIS A 79 -5.95 20.69 4.78
CA HIS A 79 -5.24 21.94 4.53
C HIS A 79 -4.02 21.72 3.63
N ARG A 80 -3.81 22.59 2.65
CA ARG A 80 -2.78 22.44 1.61
C ARG A 80 -1.83 23.63 1.54
N PRO A 81 -1.04 23.90 2.59
CA PRO A 81 -0.07 24.99 2.56
C PRO A 81 1.00 24.73 1.51
N LYS A 82 1.33 25.76 0.73
CA LYS A 82 2.44 25.69 -0.24
C LYS A 82 3.77 26.00 0.44
N PHE A 83 4.80 25.21 0.17
CA PHE A 83 6.16 25.48 0.61
C PHE A 83 7.13 25.52 -0.59
N THR A 84 8.24 26.23 -0.43
CA THR A 84 9.25 26.34 -1.48
C THR A 84 10.04 25.03 -1.59
N LEU A 85 9.87 24.32 -2.70
CA LEU A 85 10.59 23.10 -3.03
C LEU A 85 11.69 23.43 -4.06
N ILE A 86 12.97 23.22 -3.72
CA ILE A 86 14.05 23.32 -4.72
C ILE A 86 14.26 21.93 -5.35
N PRO A 87 13.93 21.72 -6.64
CA PRO A 87 14.05 20.40 -7.26
C PRO A 87 15.48 19.88 -7.20
N SER A 88 15.65 18.58 -6.96
CA SER A 88 16.94 17.86 -6.91
C SER A 88 17.92 18.27 -5.80
N LEU A 89 17.78 19.44 -5.19
CA LEU A 89 18.67 19.97 -4.14
C LEU A 89 17.98 20.13 -2.78
N GLY A 90 16.66 20.30 -2.79
CA GLY A 90 15.87 20.56 -1.58
C GLY A 90 15.63 19.33 -0.70
N ALA A 91 15.94 18.12 -1.19
CA ALA A 91 15.61 16.89 -0.47
C ALA A 91 16.10 16.88 0.98
N ARG A 92 17.31 17.41 1.25
CA ARG A 92 17.88 17.49 2.60
C ARG A 92 17.17 18.49 3.50
N SER A 93 16.77 19.65 2.97
CA SER A 93 16.16 20.74 3.74
C SER A 93 14.64 20.65 3.83
N ASN A 94 14.00 19.81 3.00
CA ASN A 94 12.55 19.69 2.92
C ASN A 94 11.86 19.48 4.27
N PRO A 95 12.31 18.58 5.18
CA PRO A 95 11.62 18.40 6.44
C PRO A 95 11.52 19.70 7.26
N GLY A 96 12.62 20.45 7.35
CA GLY A 96 12.65 21.72 8.06
C GLY A 96 11.89 22.85 7.38
N VAL A 97 11.87 22.89 6.05
CA VAL A 97 11.05 23.85 5.30
C VAL A 97 9.56 23.56 5.48
N ILE A 98 9.17 22.29 5.45
CA ILE A 98 7.80 21.84 5.72
C ILE A 98 7.40 22.23 7.15
N ALA A 99 8.19 21.84 8.16
CA ALA A 99 7.90 22.12 9.56
C ALA A 99 7.68 23.62 9.81
N ARG A 100 8.59 24.49 9.35
CA ARG A 100 8.45 25.95 9.49
C ARG A 100 7.22 26.51 8.78
N LYS A 101 6.84 25.94 7.63
CA LYS A 101 5.67 26.42 6.88
C LYS A 101 4.36 25.98 7.51
N VAL A 102 4.34 24.78 8.09
CA VAL A 102 3.14 24.13 8.65
C VAL A 102 2.89 24.54 10.11
N LEU A 103 3.93 24.75 10.91
CA LEU A 103 3.80 25.02 12.34
C LEU A 103 2.84 26.18 12.70
N PRO A 104 2.86 27.34 12.03
CA PRO A 104 1.90 28.42 12.36
C PRO A 104 0.43 28.02 12.13
N LEU A 105 0.17 27.21 11.09
CA LEU A 105 -1.17 26.68 10.84
C LEU A 105 -1.56 25.67 11.92
N VAL A 106 -0.65 24.78 12.31
CA VAL A 106 -0.89 23.81 13.40
C VAL A 106 -1.19 24.54 14.71
N GLN A 107 -0.43 25.58 15.04
CA GLN A 107 -0.65 26.41 16.23
C GLN A 107 -2.03 27.07 16.21
N GLN A 108 -2.43 27.64 15.07
CA GLN A 108 -3.75 28.22 14.90
C GLN A 108 -4.86 27.17 15.12
N LEU A 109 -4.80 26.04 14.41
CA LEU A 109 -5.83 24.99 14.48
C LEU A 109 -5.89 24.36 15.87
N HIS A 110 -4.75 24.17 16.53
CA HIS A 110 -4.68 23.64 17.89
C HIS A 110 -5.27 24.61 18.92
N ALA A 111 -5.09 25.92 18.72
CA ALA A 111 -5.70 26.94 19.58
C ALA A 111 -7.22 27.05 19.39
N GLU A 112 -7.73 26.79 18.18
CA GLU A 112 -9.16 26.70 17.90
C GLU A 112 -9.77 25.45 18.56
N GLN A 113 -9.10 24.30 18.43
CA GLN A 113 -9.50 23.06 19.08
C GLN A 113 -8.28 22.12 19.22
N ALA A 114 -7.97 21.71 20.45
CA ALA A 114 -6.72 21.00 20.76
C ALA A 114 -6.62 19.64 20.04
N PHE A 115 -5.43 19.36 19.51
CA PHE A 115 -5.03 18.04 19.00
C PHE A 115 -4.48 17.18 20.14
N ASP A 116 -4.79 15.89 20.10
CA ASP A 116 -4.28 14.92 21.07
C ASP A 116 -3.02 14.22 20.58
N ILE A 117 -2.81 14.14 19.25
CA ILE A 117 -1.64 13.52 18.63
C ILE A 117 -1.33 14.13 17.26
N ILE A 118 -0.04 14.15 16.89
CA ILE A 118 0.42 14.44 15.53
C ILE A 118 1.00 13.16 14.92
N ASP A 119 0.66 12.87 13.67
CA ASP A 119 1.27 11.76 12.95
C ASP A 119 1.81 12.15 11.57
N ALA A 120 2.69 11.31 11.04
CA ALA A 120 3.16 11.37 9.65
C ALA A 120 2.83 10.08 8.91
N GLN A 121 2.30 10.20 7.69
CA GLN A 121 1.84 9.07 6.88
C GLN A 121 2.87 8.55 5.87
N PHE A 122 4.05 9.17 5.85
CA PHE A 122 5.22 8.79 5.07
C PHE A 122 6.49 9.16 5.84
N PHE A 123 7.49 8.28 5.89
CA PHE A 123 8.61 8.51 6.81
C PHE A 123 9.48 9.71 6.42
N TYR A 124 9.89 9.83 5.14
CA TYR A 124 10.71 10.96 4.69
C TYR A 124 10.09 11.63 3.46
N PRO A 125 9.85 12.96 3.48
CA PRO A 125 10.32 13.94 4.46
C PRO A 125 9.37 14.20 5.65
N ASP A 126 8.18 13.58 5.69
CA ASP A 126 7.11 14.00 6.60
C ASP A 126 7.39 13.62 8.05
N GLY A 127 8.00 12.46 8.31
CA GLY A 127 8.35 12.01 9.66
C GLY A 127 9.20 13.01 10.44
N PRO A 128 10.40 13.42 9.96
CA PRO A 128 11.19 14.44 10.65
C PRO A 128 10.49 15.80 10.76
N ALA A 129 9.65 16.17 9.79
CA ALA A 129 8.85 17.40 9.89
C ALA A 129 7.79 17.32 11.00
N ALA A 130 7.05 16.20 11.07
CA ALA A 130 6.04 15.95 12.09
C ALA A 130 6.65 15.81 13.49
N ALA A 131 7.79 15.11 13.62
CA ALA A 131 8.51 15.02 14.89
C ALA A 131 8.94 16.39 15.41
N TRP A 132 9.40 17.28 14.52
CA TRP A 132 9.70 18.66 14.89
C TRP A 132 8.42 19.38 15.34
N ILE A 133 7.36 19.40 14.53
CA ILE A 133 6.10 20.08 14.88
C ILE A 133 5.56 19.56 16.22
N ALA A 134 5.53 18.24 16.42
CA ALA A 134 5.04 17.62 17.65
C ALA A 134 5.84 18.04 18.89
N ARG A 135 7.18 18.15 18.76
CA ARG A 135 8.04 18.66 19.83
C ARG A 135 7.73 20.11 20.19
N GLU A 136 7.51 20.98 19.20
CA GLU A 136 7.14 22.39 19.46
C GLU A 136 5.74 22.52 20.08
N MET A 137 4.82 21.60 19.73
CA MET A 137 3.46 21.57 20.25
C MET A 137 3.33 20.83 21.59
N GLY A 138 4.36 20.09 22.02
CA GLY A 138 4.30 19.26 23.23
C GLY A 138 3.38 18.04 23.12
N LEU A 139 3.15 17.53 21.90
CA LEU A 139 2.21 16.44 21.60
C LEU A 139 2.91 15.12 21.28
N PRO A 140 2.26 13.96 21.50
CA PRO A 140 2.77 12.69 21.02
C PRO A 140 2.93 12.68 19.51
N CYS A 141 3.94 11.94 19.05
CA CYS A 141 4.23 11.79 17.62
C CYS A 141 4.23 10.33 17.19
N SER A 142 3.50 10.03 16.13
CA SER A 142 3.60 8.76 15.41
C SER A 142 4.16 8.95 14.01
N ILE A 143 5.04 8.07 13.55
CA ILE A 143 5.57 8.10 12.17
C ILE A 143 5.35 6.76 11.50
N LYS A 144 4.65 6.76 10.36
CA LYS A 144 4.37 5.55 9.58
C LYS A 144 5.30 5.40 8.37
N ALA A 145 5.91 4.23 8.27
CA ALA A 145 6.70 3.76 7.14
C ALA A 145 5.85 2.96 6.15
N ARG A 146 6.12 3.10 4.84
CA ARG A 146 5.33 2.43 3.77
C ARG A 146 6.14 1.70 2.69
N GLY A 147 7.45 1.85 2.65
CA GLY A 147 8.35 1.16 1.74
C GLY A 147 9.46 2.06 1.22
N SER A 148 9.22 2.81 0.14
CA SER A 148 10.26 3.63 -0.51
C SER A 148 10.73 4.83 0.35
N ASP A 149 9.90 5.30 1.28
CA ASP A 149 10.31 6.21 2.36
C ASP A 149 11.44 5.64 3.24
N ILE A 150 11.55 4.32 3.34
CA ILE A 150 12.62 3.64 4.06
C ILE A 150 13.72 3.22 3.09
N ASN A 151 13.38 2.46 2.05
CA ASN A 151 14.38 1.76 1.23
C ASN A 151 15.18 2.70 0.34
N PHE A 152 14.52 3.70 -0.24
CA PHE A 152 15.22 4.69 -1.07
C PHE A 152 15.88 5.76 -0.19
N TRP A 153 15.15 6.37 0.75
CA TRP A 153 15.67 7.49 1.53
C TRP A 153 16.63 7.08 2.64
N GLY A 154 16.43 5.93 3.27
CA GLY A 154 17.37 5.35 4.24
C GLY A 154 18.75 5.06 3.64
N SER A 155 18.86 4.90 2.31
CA SER A 155 20.15 4.79 1.60
C SER A 155 20.89 6.12 1.48
N LYS A 156 20.24 7.26 1.75
CA LYS A 156 20.83 8.60 1.66
C LYS A 156 21.26 9.06 3.06
N GLY A 157 22.56 9.24 3.30
CA GLY A 157 23.10 9.56 4.63
C GLY A 157 22.36 10.70 5.35
N PHE A 158 22.15 11.83 4.68
CA PHE A 158 21.46 12.98 5.27
C PHE A 158 19.98 12.72 5.63
N ALA A 159 19.30 11.84 4.89
CA ALA A 159 17.91 11.51 5.16
C ALA A 159 17.85 10.47 6.28
N ARG A 160 18.74 9.47 6.25
CA ARG A 160 18.89 8.48 7.32
C ARG A 160 19.15 9.13 8.68
N GLU A 161 20.06 10.09 8.76
CA GLU A 161 20.33 10.84 10.00
C GLU A 161 19.06 11.49 10.56
N GLN A 162 18.33 12.24 9.73
CA GLN A 162 17.06 12.87 10.14
C GLN A 162 15.97 11.85 10.48
N MET A 163 15.91 10.73 9.77
CA MET A 163 14.95 9.66 10.05
C MET A 163 15.22 8.98 11.40
N LEU A 164 16.50 8.78 11.76
CA LEU A 164 16.88 8.21 13.04
C LEU A 164 16.61 9.19 14.19
N GLU A 165 16.91 10.48 14.01
CA GLU A 165 16.55 11.53 14.98
C GLU A 165 15.02 11.57 15.20
N ALA A 166 14.25 11.55 14.11
CA ALA A 166 12.79 11.53 14.18
C ALA A 166 12.26 10.25 14.85
N ALA A 167 12.88 9.09 14.57
CA ALA A 167 12.51 7.81 15.18
C ALA A 167 12.78 7.78 16.69
N GLU A 168 13.88 8.41 17.13
CA GLU A 168 14.22 8.52 18.54
C GLU A 168 13.23 9.42 19.28
N HIS A 169 12.83 10.54 18.67
CA HIS A 169 11.88 11.49 19.26
C HIS A 169 10.42 11.07 19.16
N ALA A 170 10.04 10.23 18.20
CA ALA A 170 8.68 9.75 18.08
C ALA A 170 8.26 8.91 19.30
N THR A 171 7.01 9.08 19.73
CA THR A 171 6.39 8.27 20.79
C THR A 171 6.16 6.84 20.30
N GLY A 172 5.82 6.67 19.02
CA GLY A 172 5.70 5.36 18.38
C GLY A 172 5.95 5.41 16.87
N LEU A 173 6.25 4.24 16.30
CA LEU A 173 6.47 4.05 14.87
C LEU A 173 5.53 2.99 14.32
N LEU A 174 5.09 3.15 13.07
CA LEU A 174 4.27 2.17 12.37
C LEU A 174 4.98 1.62 11.14
N ALA A 175 4.91 0.31 10.93
CA ALA A 175 5.33 -0.35 9.70
C ALA A 175 4.14 -1.07 9.04
N VAL A 176 4.05 -1.03 7.71
CA VAL A 176 2.97 -1.72 6.98
C VAL A 176 3.19 -3.23 6.81
N SER A 177 4.34 -3.75 7.25
CA SER A 177 4.68 -5.17 7.25
C SER A 177 5.84 -5.46 8.22
N GLU A 178 5.95 -6.70 8.68
CA GLU A 178 7.07 -7.18 9.50
C GLU A 178 8.40 -7.07 8.75
N ALA A 179 8.39 -7.33 7.44
CA ALA A 179 9.57 -7.13 6.61
C ALA A 179 10.07 -5.68 6.66
N LEU A 180 9.15 -4.70 6.57
CA LEU A 180 9.50 -3.28 6.66
C LEU A 180 9.93 -2.90 8.09
N ALA A 181 9.32 -3.49 9.12
CA ALA A 181 9.73 -3.28 10.51
C ALA A 181 11.18 -3.72 10.75
N ARG A 182 11.59 -4.85 10.15
CA ARG A 182 12.98 -5.33 10.19
C ARG A 182 13.92 -4.43 9.39
N GLU A 183 13.49 -3.94 8.22
CA GLU A 183 14.27 -2.95 7.44
C GLU A 183 14.49 -1.65 8.23
N MET A 184 13.44 -1.12 8.86
CA MET A 184 13.51 0.05 9.75
C MET A 184 14.50 -0.18 10.89
N SER A 185 14.42 -1.33 11.56
CA SER A 185 15.37 -1.68 12.63
C SER A 185 16.79 -1.85 12.12
N GLY A 186 16.99 -2.45 10.94
CA GLY A 186 18.28 -2.57 10.28
C GLY A 186 18.92 -1.22 9.92
N LEU A 187 18.11 -0.17 9.71
CA LEU A 187 18.61 1.21 9.57
C LEU A 187 19.05 1.83 10.89
N GLY A 188 18.62 1.28 12.03
CA GLY A 188 18.93 1.75 13.39
C GLY A 188 17.72 2.27 14.17
N MET A 189 16.49 2.13 13.67
CA MET A 189 15.30 2.55 14.40
C MET A 189 14.99 1.58 15.56
N PRO A 190 14.51 2.07 16.71
CA PRO A 190 14.23 1.23 17.89
C PRO A 190 13.04 0.29 17.63
N TYR A 191 13.31 -1.01 17.48
CA TYR A 191 12.28 -2.01 17.12
C TYR A 191 11.14 -2.09 18.16
N ASN A 192 11.44 -1.84 19.45
CA ASN A 192 10.43 -1.79 20.51
C ASN A 192 9.44 -0.62 20.38
N LYS A 193 9.71 0.38 19.54
CA LYS A 193 8.75 1.45 19.19
C LYS A 193 7.94 1.12 17.93
N ILE A 194 8.30 0.07 17.17
CA ILE A 194 7.67 -0.26 15.89
C ILE A 194 6.47 -1.18 16.14
N SER A 195 5.28 -0.73 15.76
CA SER A 195 4.07 -1.55 15.69
C SER A 195 3.68 -1.84 14.24
N LEU A 196 3.10 -3.00 13.98
CA LEU A 196 2.58 -3.34 12.66
C LEU A 196 1.20 -2.72 12.46
N HIS A 197 1.01 -2.03 11.33
CA HIS A 197 -0.28 -1.48 10.92
C HIS A 197 -0.49 -1.66 9.42
N TYR A 198 -1.06 -2.81 9.08
CA TYR A 198 -1.31 -3.25 7.71
C TYR A 198 -2.19 -2.28 6.95
N THR A 199 -1.93 -2.11 5.66
CA THR A 199 -2.79 -1.31 4.78
C THR A 199 -4.13 -2.02 4.58
N GLY A 200 -5.22 -1.25 4.64
CA GLY A 200 -6.55 -1.76 4.35
C GLY A 200 -6.79 -1.99 2.86
N LEU A 201 -7.83 -2.74 2.57
CA LEU A 201 -8.33 -3.13 1.26
C LEU A 201 -9.81 -2.76 1.17
N ASP A 202 -10.20 -2.25 0.01
CA ASP A 202 -11.60 -2.00 -0.33
C ASP A 202 -12.32 -3.34 -0.56
N ARG A 203 -12.94 -3.88 0.50
CA ARG A 203 -13.60 -5.20 0.47
C ARG A 203 -14.94 -5.19 -0.26
N ASP A 204 -15.53 -4.03 -0.50
CA ASP A 204 -16.72 -3.92 -1.35
C ASP A 204 -16.35 -4.10 -2.83
N ARG A 205 -15.18 -3.57 -3.21
CA ARG A 205 -14.60 -3.76 -4.54
C ARG A 205 -14.00 -5.16 -4.71
N PHE A 206 -13.05 -5.52 -3.85
CA PHE A 206 -12.31 -6.78 -3.85
C PHE A 206 -13.00 -7.80 -2.95
N ARG A 207 -13.88 -8.55 -3.59
CA ARG A 207 -14.64 -9.66 -3.02
C ARG A 207 -14.86 -10.70 -4.11
N PRO A 208 -15.15 -11.96 -3.76
CA PRO A 208 -15.49 -12.95 -4.77
C PRO A 208 -16.66 -12.47 -5.59
N ARG A 209 -16.46 -12.46 -6.90
CA ARG A 209 -17.57 -12.40 -7.85
C ARG A 209 -17.96 -13.85 -8.10
N ALA A 210 -19.06 -14.29 -7.52
CA ALA A 210 -19.70 -15.51 -8.01
C ALA A 210 -19.93 -15.34 -9.51
N HIS A 211 -19.90 -16.42 -10.30
CA HIS A 211 -20.97 -16.79 -11.23
C HIS A 211 -20.50 -17.83 -12.26
N GLU A 212 -21.40 -18.75 -12.57
CA GLU A 212 -21.44 -19.50 -13.81
C GLU A 212 -21.35 -18.53 -15.00
N GLY A 213 -20.41 -18.74 -15.92
CA GLY A 213 -20.22 -17.90 -17.11
C GLY A 213 -19.39 -16.64 -16.89
N LEU A 214 -18.77 -16.44 -15.71
CA LEU A 214 -17.89 -15.30 -15.45
C LEU A 214 -16.72 -15.24 -16.44
N ARG A 215 -16.09 -16.38 -16.74
CA ARG A 215 -14.97 -16.43 -17.68
C ARG A 215 -15.42 -16.15 -19.10
N LEU A 216 -16.60 -16.65 -19.49
CA LEU A 216 -17.19 -16.35 -20.79
C LEU A 216 -17.44 -14.85 -20.97
N GLN A 217 -17.99 -14.17 -19.96
CA GLN A 217 -18.23 -12.72 -20.01
C GLN A 217 -16.91 -11.94 -20.06
N LEU A 218 -15.97 -12.30 -19.18
CA LEU A 218 -14.65 -11.69 -19.13
C LEU A 218 -13.91 -11.86 -20.47
N GLY A 219 -13.95 -13.05 -21.06
CA GLY A 219 -13.36 -13.35 -22.35
C GLY A 219 -13.92 -12.48 -23.46
N LYS A 220 -15.25 -12.29 -23.50
CA LYS A 220 -15.89 -11.35 -24.45
C LYS A 220 -15.41 -9.91 -24.26
N THR A 221 -15.33 -9.44 -23.01
CA THR A 221 -14.84 -8.08 -22.69
C THR A 221 -13.39 -7.89 -23.11
N LEU A 222 -12.55 -8.91 -22.92
CA LEU A 222 -11.12 -8.86 -23.21
C LEU A 222 -10.77 -9.24 -24.66
N GLY A 223 -11.72 -9.79 -25.42
CA GLY A 223 -11.49 -10.30 -26.78
C GLY A 223 -10.64 -11.57 -26.82
N ILE A 224 -10.70 -12.40 -25.77
CA ILE A 224 -9.95 -13.65 -25.62
C ILE A 224 -10.88 -14.80 -25.26
N ASP A 225 -10.56 -16.02 -25.70
CA ASP A 225 -11.31 -17.21 -25.29
C ASP A 225 -10.86 -17.66 -23.89
N LEU A 226 -11.81 -17.74 -22.95
CA LEU A 226 -11.59 -18.20 -21.58
C LEU A 226 -12.61 -19.30 -21.23
N PRO A 227 -12.33 -20.56 -21.57
CA PRO A 227 -13.23 -21.66 -21.28
C PRO A 227 -13.36 -21.92 -19.77
N GLU A 228 -14.58 -22.20 -19.30
CA GLU A 228 -14.86 -22.53 -17.89
C GLU A 228 -14.15 -23.81 -17.43
N THR A 229 -13.86 -24.74 -18.35
CA THR A 229 -13.29 -26.06 -18.02
C THR A 229 -11.76 -26.09 -17.97
N LYS A 230 -11.09 -25.01 -18.37
CA LYS A 230 -9.62 -24.96 -18.46
C LYS A 230 -9.04 -24.18 -17.27
N PRO A 231 -7.89 -24.58 -16.69
CA PRO A 231 -7.29 -23.82 -15.61
C PRO A 231 -6.93 -22.39 -16.04
N LEU A 232 -7.22 -21.40 -15.21
CA LEU A 232 -6.90 -20.00 -15.44
C LEU A 232 -5.95 -19.49 -14.36
N LEU A 233 -4.74 -19.16 -14.76
CA LEU A 233 -3.74 -18.53 -13.91
C LEU A 233 -3.75 -17.02 -14.14
N VAL A 234 -3.39 -16.26 -13.10
CA VAL A 234 -3.21 -14.81 -13.22
C VAL A 234 -1.91 -14.38 -12.55
N SER A 235 -1.25 -13.37 -13.12
CA SER A 235 -0.12 -12.69 -12.49
C SER A 235 -0.32 -11.18 -12.60
N VAL A 236 -0.45 -10.50 -11.47
CA VAL A 236 -0.72 -9.05 -11.41
C VAL A 236 0.48 -8.30 -10.86
N GLY A 237 1.00 -7.36 -11.65
CA GLY A 237 2.10 -6.49 -11.25
C GLY A 237 2.85 -5.91 -12.44
N GLY A 238 3.71 -4.92 -12.17
CA GLY A 238 4.60 -4.39 -13.21
C GLY A 238 5.42 -5.49 -13.87
N LEU A 239 5.57 -5.44 -15.20
CA LEU A 239 6.36 -6.41 -15.96
C LEU A 239 7.85 -6.06 -15.83
N ILE A 240 8.44 -6.52 -14.73
CA ILE A 240 9.83 -6.31 -14.33
C ILE A 240 10.36 -7.60 -13.71
N GLU A 241 11.66 -7.85 -13.85
CA GLU A 241 12.34 -9.09 -13.47
C GLU A 241 12.05 -9.50 -12.02
N ARG A 242 12.02 -8.51 -11.13
CA ARG A 242 11.72 -8.69 -9.71
C ARG A 242 10.40 -9.42 -9.46
N LYS A 243 9.39 -9.31 -10.32
CA LYS A 243 8.05 -9.87 -10.11
C LYS A 243 7.92 -11.35 -10.51
N GLY A 244 8.87 -11.90 -11.28
CA GLY A 244 8.92 -13.34 -11.56
C GLY A 244 7.86 -13.86 -12.54
N GLN A 245 7.38 -13.03 -13.49
CA GLN A 245 6.41 -13.49 -14.50
C GLN A 245 6.98 -14.54 -15.47
N ASP A 246 8.30 -14.56 -15.66
CA ASP A 246 9.03 -15.60 -16.37
C ASP A 246 8.79 -17.00 -15.76
N LEU A 247 8.80 -17.10 -14.43
CA LEU A 247 8.50 -18.34 -13.71
C LEU A 247 7.03 -18.74 -13.85
N ALA A 248 6.11 -17.76 -13.87
CA ALA A 248 4.68 -18.03 -14.12
C ALA A 248 4.44 -18.55 -15.55
N ILE A 249 5.08 -17.95 -16.56
CA ILE A 249 5.07 -18.42 -17.96
C ILE A 249 5.67 -19.82 -18.04
N GLY A 250 6.78 -20.07 -17.37
CA GLY A 250 7.40 -21.40 -17.38
C GLY A 250 6.53 -22.46 -16.73
N ALA A 251 5.89 -22.15 -15.60
CA ALA A 251 5.00 -23.07 -14.91
C ALA A 251 3.82 -23.49 -15.81
N LEU A 252 3.25 -22.54 -16.56
CA LEU A 252 2.18 -22.76 -17.53
C LEU A 252 2.53 -23.82 -18.59
N ALA A 253 3.79 -23.89 -19.02
CA ALA A 253 4.24 -24.89 -20.00
C ALA A 253 4.05 -26.33 -19.50
N SER A 254 4.09 -26.54 -18.18
CA SER A 254 3.96 -27.85 -17.54
C SER A 254 2.53 -28.22 -17.13
N ILE A 255 1.56 -27.33 -17.38
CA ILE A 255 0.15 -27.48 -17.00
C ILE A 255 -0.69 -27.52 -18.28
N PRO A 256 -1.20 -28.70 -18.69
CA PRO A 256 -2.01 -28.85 -19.89
C PRO A 256 -3.24 -27.95 -19.87
N ASP A 257 -3.60 -27.40 -21.03
CA ASP A 257 -4.78 -26.57 -21.28
C ASP A 257 -4.91 -25.27 -20.46
N ALA A 258 -4.03 -25.03 -19.49
CA ALA A 258 -4.07 -23.84 -18.68
C ALA A 258 -3.79 -22.59 -19.52
N GLN A 259 -4.42 -21.49 -19.13
CA GLN A 259 -4.19 -20.15 -19.68
C GLN A 259 -3.61 -19.23 -18.59
N LEU A 260 -2.86 -18.21 -18.99
CA LEU A 260 -2.25 -17.23 -18.08
C LEU A 260 -2.62 -15.80 -18.48
N LEU A 261 -3.20 -15.04 -17.55
CA LEU A 261 -3.42 -13.61 -17.70
C LEU A 261 -2.28 -12.84 -17.04
N LEU A 262 -1.54 -12.06 -17.84
CA LEU A 262 -0.53 -11.13 -17.35
C LEU A 262 -1.11 -9.71 -17.28
N VAL A 263 -1.32 -9.22 -16.07
CA VAL A 263 -1.89 -7.89 -15.80
C VAL A 263 -0.79 -6.96 -15.34
N GLY A 264 -0.45 -5.98 -16.17
CA GLY A 264 0.55 -4.97 -15.90
C GLY A 264 1.26 -4.50 -17.15
N LYS A 265 2.13 -3.50 -16.98
CA LYS A 265 3.07 -3.02 -18.00
C LYS A 265 4.46 -2.92 -17.40
N GLY A 266 5.46 -2.95 -18.25
CA GLY A 266 6.83 -2.73 -17.81
C GLY A 266 7.86 -3.03 -18.90
N PRO A 267 9.13 -2.69 -18.64
CA PRO A 267 10.21 -2.84 -19.62
C PRO A 267 10.43 -4.28 -20.08
N ASP A 268 10.04 -5.28 -19.29
CA ASP A 268 10.33 -6.69 -19.58
C ASP A 268 9.31 -7.35 -20.51
N GLU A 269 8.25 -6.62 -20.91
CA GLU A 269 7.18 -7.19 -21.74
C GLU A 269 7.72 -7.84 -23.02
N LYS A 270 8.69 -7.20 -23.70
CA LYS A 270 9.30 -7.74 -24.92
C LYS A 270 10.02 -9.06 -24.65
N HIS A 271 10.74 -9.15 -23.54
CA HIS A 271 11.45 -10.37 -23.15
C HIS A 271 10.46 -11.49 -22.84
N LEU A 272 9.43 -11.21 -22.03
CA LEU A 272 8.39 -12.17 -21.67
C LEU A 272 7.65 -12.72 -22.90
N ARG A 273 7.31 -11.87 -23.88
CA ARG A 273 6.68 -12.32 -25.15
C ARG A 273 7.59 -13.20 -26.01
N ASN A 274 8.91 -13.05 -25.91
CA ASN A 274 9.82 -13.97 -26.60
C ASN A 274 9.86 -15.32 -25.86
N LEU A 275 9.93 -15.29 -24.53
CA LEU A 275 9.89 -16.50 -23.69
C LEU A 275 8.63 -17.33 -23.96
N THR A 276 7.45 -16.71 -24.13
CA THR A 276 6.23 -17.46 -24.44
C THR A 276 6.33 -18.23 -25.76
N ARG A 277 7.00 -17.67 -26.78
CA ARG A 277 7.22 -18.36 -28.08
C ARG A 277 8.25 -19.47 -27.95
N ASP A 278 9.34 -19.20 -27.24
CA ASP A 278 10.41 -20.17 -27.00
C ASP A 278 9.86 -21.41 -26.28
N MET A 279 8.93 -21.20 -25.34
CA MET A 279 8.24 -22.26 -24.60
C MET A 279 6.99 -22.81 -25.30
N ARG A 280 6.62 -22.27 -26.47
CA ARG A 280 5.43 -22.67 -27.27
C ARG A 280 4.11 -22.59 -26.47
N VAL A 281 3.95 -21.50 -25.73
CA VAL A 281 2.76 -21.20 -24.92
C VAL A 281 2.13 -19.85 -25.27
N ASP A 282 2.56 -19.22 -26.36
CA ASP A 282 2.13 -17.89 -26.77
C ASP A 282 0.63 -17.77 -27.04
N GLU A 283 -0.03 -18.84 -27.50
CA GLU A 283 -1.50 -18.89 -27.63
C GLU A 283 -2.25 -18.98 -26.29
N ARG A 284 -1.54 -19.31 -25.20
CA ARG A 284 -2.10 -19.51 -23.86
C ARG A 284 -1.78 -18.37 -22.89
N VAL A 285 -0.96 -17.40 -23.30
CA VAL A 285 -0.55 -16.26 -22.46
C VAL A 285 -1.15 -14.96 -23.01
N HIS A 286 -1.98 -14.32 -22.20
CA HIS A 286 -2.68 -13.09 -22.57
C HIS A 286 -2.09 -11.89 -21.82
N PHE A 287 -1.42 -11.01 -22.55
CA PHE A 287 -0.88 -9.75 -22.01
C PHE A 287 -1.96 -8.67 -22.02
N LEU A 288 -2.54 -8.37 -20.85
CA LEU A 288 -3.69 -7.45 -20.73
C LEU A 288 -3.28 -5.98 -20.57
N GLY A 289 -1.99 -5.71 -20.35
CA GLY A 289 -1.51 -4.36 -20.06
C GLY A 289 -2.03 -3.87 -18.70
N SER A 290 -2.19 -2.55 -18.56
CA SER A 290 -2.82 -1.96 -17.39
C SER A 290 -4.33 -2.06 -17.55
N VAL A 291 -4.99 -2.72 -16.59
CA VAL A 291 -6.45 -2.83 -16.57
C VAL A 291 -7.07 -1.80 -15.65
N ASP A 292 -8.34 -1.49 -15.89
CA ASP A 292 -9.10 -0.63 -15.00
C ASP A 292 -9.28 -1.28 -13.63
N HIS A 293 -9.33 -0.43 -12.60
CA HIS A 293 -9.34 -0.88 -11.22
C HIS A 293 -10.60 -1.68 -10.86
N ASP A 294 -11.71 -1.48 -11.57
CA ASP A 294 -12.94 -2.25 -11.38
C ASP A 294 -12.96 -3.57 -12.17
N LEU A 295 -12.10 -3.73 -13.18
CA LEU A 295 -11.95 -4.98 -13.93
C LEU A 295 -11.04 -5.97 -13.20
N LEU A 296 -10.06 -5.48 -12.45
CA LEU A 296 -9.11 -6.33 -11.72
C LEU A 296 -9.78 -7.33 -10.75
N PRO A 297 -10.74 -6.96 -9.89
CA PRO A 297 -11.45 -7.92 -9.04
C PRO A 297 -12.17 -9.03 -9.81
N ILE A 298 -12.66 -8.72 -11.03
CA ILE A 298 -13.33 -9.68 -11.90
C ILE A 298 -12.30 -10.68 -12.44
N ILE A 299 -11.15 -10.19 -12.92
CA ILE A 299 -10.04 -11.02 -13.39
C ILE A 299 -9.53 -11.94 -12.27
N LEU A 300 -9.32 -11.39 -11.08
CA LEU A 300 -8.87 -12.17 -9.92
C LEU A 300 -9.89 -13.25 -9.58
N SER A 301 -11.18 -12.89 -9.43
CA SER A 301 -12.25 -13.84 -9.10
C SER A 301 -12.45 -14.94 -10.16
N ALA A 302 -12.08 -14.68 -11.41
CA ALA A 302 -12.19 -15.66 -12.50
C ALA A 302 -11.03 -16.67 -12.50
N ALA A 303 -9.87 -16.32 -11.93
CA ALA A 303 -8.68 -17.17 -11.92
C ALA A 303 -8.75 -18.25 -10.83
N ASP A 304 -8.15 -19.40 -11.10
CA ASP A 304 -8.01 -20.50 -10.14
C ASP A 304 -6.83 -20.28 -9.20
N VAL A 305 -5.73 -19.68 -9.70
CA VAL A 305 -4.51 -19.43 -8.94
C VAL A 305 -3.85 -18.14 -9.41
N MET A 306 -3.48 -17.28 -8.46
CA MET A 306 -2.56 -16.17 -8.72
C MET A 306 -1.12 -16.65 -8.53
N VAL A 307 -0.26 -16.43 -9.52
CA VAL A 307 1.15 -16.82 -9.49
C VAL A 307 2.01 -15.57 -9.54
N LEU A 308 2.66 -15.22 -8.43
CA LEU A 308 3.50 -14.01 -8.36
C LEU A 308 4.76 -14.25 -7.48
N PRO A 309 5.72 -15.07 -7.94
CA PRO A 309 6.94 -15.43 -7.23
C PRO A 309 7.99 -14.30 -7.27
N SER A 310 7.69 -13.19 -6.60
CA SER A 310 8.52 -11.99 -6.57
C SER A 310 9.81 -12.19 -5.76
N ALA A 311 10.95 -11.70 -6.25
CA ALA A 311 12.23 -11.79 -5.56
C ALA A 311 12.29 -10.96 -4.26
N SER A 312 11.51 -9.89 -4.17
CA SER A 312 11.39 -9.03 -2.99
C SER A 312 10.07 -8.30 -3.06
N GLU A 313 9.32 -8.25 -1.96
CA GLU A 313 8.09 -7.48 -1.76
C GLU A 313 8.04 -6.99 -0.31
N GLY A 314 7.26 -5.95 -0.02
CA GLY A 314 6.80 -5.70 1.35
C GLY A 314 5.65 -6.66 1.65
N LEU A 315 4.46 -6.12 1.90
CA LEU A 315 3.21 -6.87 1.74
C LEU A 315 2.55 -6.42 0.44
N ALA A 316 2.58 -7.26 -0.61
CA ALA A 316 2.06 -6.86 -1.92
C ALA A 316 0.53 -6.79 -1.92
N ASN A 317 -0.03 -5.64 -2.29
CA ASN A 317 -1.49 -5.47 -2.41
C ASN A 317 -2.12 -6.52 -3.33
N ALA A 318 -1.47 -6.85 -4.46
CA ALA A 318 -1.97 -7.86 -5.39
C ALA A 318 -2.17 -9.24 -4.75
N TRP A 319 -1.35 -9.62 -3.76
CA TRP A 319 -1.56 -10.86 -3.02
C TRP A 319 -2.82 -10.78 -2.16
N VAL A 320 -2.98 -9.69 -1.41
CA VAL A 320 -4.15 -9.48 -0.53
C VAL A 320 -5.44 -9.35 -1.35
N GLU A 321 -5.40 -8.62 -2.45
CA GLU A 321 -6.48 -8.46 -3.43
C GLU A 321 -6.91 -9.80 -4.02
N SER A 322 -5.95 -10.68 -4.37
CA SER A 322 -6.23 -12.04 -4.87
C SER A 322 -7.00 -12.86 -3.83
N LEU A 323 -6.48 -12.90 -2.60
CA LEU A 323 -7.13 -13.64 -1.52
C LEU A 323 -8.53 -13.10 -1.21
N ALA A 324 -8.69 -11.77 -1.22
CA ALA A 324 -9.99 -11.14 -1.00
C ALA A 324 -11.00 -11.46 -2.11
N CYS A 325 -10.54 -11.69 -3.34
CA CYS A 325 -11.36 -12.18 -4.44
C CYS A 325 -11.61 -13.70 -4.41
N GLY A 326 -11.02 -14.41 -3.44
CA GLY A 326 -11.19 -15.85 -3.26
C GLY A 326 -10.24 -16.69 -4.10
N THR A 327 -9.16 -16.09 -4.61
CA THR A 327 -8.18 -16.75 -5.48
C THR A 327 -6.88 -17.02 -4.71
N PRO A 328 -6.53 -18.29 -4.46
CA PRO A 328 -5.33 -18.65 -3.72
C PRO A 328 -4.06 -18.28 -4.50
N ILE A 329 -2.95 -18.16 -3.77
CA ILE A 329 -1.70 -17.61 -4.30
C ILE A 329 -0.54 -18.61 -4.27
N VAL A 330 0.29 -18.62 -5.32
CA VAL A 330 1.62 -19.25 -5.33
C VAL A 330 2.66 -18.15 -5.40
N ILE A 331 3.41 -17.99 -4.32
CA ILE A 331 4.36 -16.90 -4.14
C ILE A 331 5.69 -17.43 -3.59
N SER A 332 6.75 -16.64 -3.72
CA SER A 332 8.04 -16.94 -3.10
C SER A 332 8.09 -16.44 -1.66
N ASP A 333 9.06 -16.95 -0.89
CA ASP A 333 9.35 -16.47 0.47
C ASP A 333 10.00 -15.08 0.45
N ALA A 334 9.21 -14.06 0.13
CA ALA A 334 9.64 -12.68 -0.01
C ALA A 334 8.85 -11.77 0.91
N GLY A 335 9.57 -11.01 1.75
CA GLY A 335 9.03 -10.02 2.66
C GLY A 335 7.82 -10.49 3.47
N GLY A 336 6.66 -9.88 3.25
CA GLY A 336 5.42 -10.16 3.97
C GLY A 336 4.68 -11.43 3.53
N ALA A 337 5.30 -12.29 2.72
CA ALA A 337 4.71 -13.56 2.30
C ALA A 337 4.24 -14.42 3.49
N ARG A 338 5.10 -14.58 4.50
CA ARG A 338 4.80 -15.36 5.72
C ARG A 338 3.80 -14.68 6.66
N GLU A 339 3.59 -13.38 6.49
CA GLU A 339 2.53 -12.69 7.21
C GLU A 339 1.17 -13.03 6.58
N LEU A 340 1.13 -13.19 5.27
CA LEU A 340 -0.10 -13.41 4.51
C LEU A 340 -0.50 -14.88 4.41
N VAL A 341 0.43 -15.76 4.04
CA VAL A 341 0.21 -17.21 3.89
C VAL A 341 0.44 -17.87 5.24
N THR A 342 -0.60 -17.83 6.08
CA THR A 342 -0.60 -18.42 7.43
C THR A 342 -1.25 -19.80 7.49
N SER A 343 -1.95 -20.20 6.42
CA SER A 343 -2.57 -21.50 6.19
C SER A 343 -2.39 -21.89 4.72
N SER A 344 -2.43 -23.18 4.41
CA SER A 344 -2.51 -23.69 3.03
C SER A 344 -3.78 -23.22 2.31
N ASP A 345 -4.79 -22.75 3.04
CA ASP A 345 -5.99 -22.13 2.50
C ASP A 345 -5.71 -20.84 1.72
N ALA A 346 -4.66 -20.09 2.10
CA ALA A 346 -4.25 -18.91 1.35
C ALA A 346 -3.54 -19.30 0.04
N GLY A 347 -2.90 -20.46 0.01
CA GLY A 347 -2.01 -20.88 -1.06
C GLY A 347 -0.67 -21.38 -0.52
N LEU A 348 0.38 -21.23 -1.31
CA LEU A 348 1.69 -21.85 -1.05
C LEU A 348 2.83 -20.84 -1.20
N ILE A 349 3.73 -20.85 -0.22
CA ILE A 349 5.06 -20.26 -0.34
C ILE A 349 5.99 -21.33 -0.91
N VAL A 350 6.66 -21.03 -2.02
CA VAL A 350 7.55 -21.95 -2.72
C VAL A 350 8.92 -21.32 -2.95
N ASP A 351 9.92 -22.16 -3.23
CA ASP A 351 11.21 -21.64 -3.69
C ASP A 351 11.04 -20.92 -5.03
N ARG A 352 11.83 -19.85 -5.23
CA ARG A 352 11.77 -19.03 -6.45
C ARG A 352 12.52 -19.69 -7.61
N ASN A 353 12.03 -20.85 -8.04
CA ASN A 353 12.49 -21.58 -9.21
C ASN A 353 11.31 -22.21 -9.94
N LEU A 354 11.53 -22.58 -11.21
CA LEU A 354 10.48 -23.06 -12.10
C LEU A 354 9.76 -24.30 -11.55
N ASP A 355 10.51 -25.30 -11.10
CA ASP A 355 9.93 -26.58 -10.64
C ASP A 355 9.05 -26.41 -9.41
N SER A 356 9.48 -25.56 -8.47
CA SER A 356 8.73 -25.29 -7.24
C SER A 356 7.47 -24.48 -7.50
N VAL A 357 7.54 -23.48 -8.39
CA VAL A 357 6.36 -22.71 -8.82
C VAL A 357 5.37 -23.60 -9.56
N ALA A 358 5.84 -24.41 -10.51
CA ALA A 358 5.00 -25.36 -11.23
C ALA A 358 4.35 -26.39 -10.31
N GLY A 359 5.11 -26.93 -9.36
CA GLY A 359 4.62 -27.86 -8.34
C GLY A 359 3.55 -27.25 -7.46
N GLY A 360 3.77 -26.01 -6.99
CA GLY A 360 2.79 -25.27 -6.17
C GLY A 360 1.48 -25.03 -6.91
N VAL A 361 1.54 -24.62 -8.19
CA VAL A 361 0.33 -24.42 -9.00
C VAL A 361 -0.42 -25.74 -9.20
N LYS A 362 0.29 -26.83 -9.53
CA LYS A 362 -0.33 -28.15 -9.70
C LYS A 362 -0.99 -28.64 -8.41
N ALA A 363 -0.36 -28.42 -7.26
CA ALA A 363 -0.92 -28.80 -5.96
C ALA A 363 -2.23 -28.07 -5.67
N LEU A 364 -2.30 -26.76 -5.91
CA LEU A 364 -3.53 -25.97 -5.72
C LEU A 364 -4.62 -26.32 -6.73
N LEU A 365 -4.27 -26.59 -8.00
CA LEU A 365 -5.25 -27.03 -9.00
C LEU A 365 -5.81 -28.43 -8.67
N ALA A 366 -5.00 -29.31 -8.08
CA ALA A 366 -5.44 -30.66 -7.71
C ALA A 366 -6.31 -30.67 -6.43
N ASN A 367 -6.03 -29.77 -5.49
CA ASN A 367 -6.76 -29.66 -4.22
C ASN A 367 -7.11 -28.19 -3.94
N PRO A 368 -8.06 -27.61 -4.69
CA PRO A 368 -8.39 -26.20 -4.55
C PRO A 368 -9.05 -25.92 -3.20
N PRO A 369 -8.58 -24.94 -2.41
CA PRO A 369 -9.30 -24.48 -1.24
C PRO A 369 -10.63 -23.84 -1.66
N THR A 370 -11.62 -23.89 -0.77
CA THR A 370 -12.89 -23.20 -1.05
C THR A 370 -12.69 -21.68 -1.07
N THR A 371 -13.47 -20.98 -1.88
CA THR A 371 -13.49 -19.51 -1.92
C THR A 371 -13.67 -18.89 -0.51
N GLN A 372 -14.47 -19.52 0.36
CA GLN A 372 -14.67 -19.06 1.73
C GLN A 372 -13.39 -19.18 2.57
N GLN A 373 -12.65 -20.29 2.45
CA GLN A 373 -11.36 -20.47 3.13
C GLN A 373 -10.35 -19.42 2.67
N VAL A 374 -10.24 -19.19 1.36
CA VAL A 374 -9.30 -18.22 0.79
C VAL A 374 -9.62 -16.79 1.25
N THR A 375 -10.88 -16.37 1.15
CA THR A 375 -11.30 -15.02 1.55
C THR A 375 -11.14 -14.73 3.03
N ALA A 376 -11.27 -15.75 3.89
CA ALA A 376 -11.03 -15.61 5.33
C ALA A 376 -9.59 -15.13 5.63
N MET A 377 -8.61 -15.48 4.77
CA MET A 377 -7.21 -15.07 4.91
C MET A 377 -7.00 -13.57 4.69
N ALA A 378 -7.90 -12.92 3.94
CA ALA A 378 -7.86 -11.49 3.69
C ALA A 378 -8.68 -10.66 4.70
N SER A 379 -9.39 -11.30 5.63
CA SER A 379 -10.37 -10.64 6.52
C SER A 379 -9.78 -9.48 7.34
N ARG A 380 -8.54 -9.63 7.83
CA ARG A 380 -7.86 -8.63 8.66
C ARG A 380 -7.39 -7.38 7.92
N PHE A 381 -7.45 -7.36 6.59
CA PHE A 381 -7.00 -6.24 5.76
C PHE A 381 -8.14 -5.31 5.37
N SER A 382 -9.19 -5.15 6.18
CA SER A 382 -10.26 -4.20 5.88
C SER A 382 -9.92 -2.77 6.34
N TRP A 383 -10.58 -1.76 5.77
CA TRP A 383 -10.41 -0.38 6.23
C TRP A 383 -10.98 -0.17 7.64
N GLU A 384 -12.03 -0.90 8.02
CA GLU A 384 -12.61 -0.88 9.37
C GLU A 384 -11.61 -1.42 10.40
N GLN A 385 -10.98 -2.57 10.11
CA GLN A 385 -9.97 -3.16 10.99
C GLN A 385 -8.70 -2.29 11.04
N ASN A 386 -8.32 -1.69 9.90
CA ASN A 386 -7.23 -0.73 9.82
C ASN A 386 -7.50 0.48 10.74
N ALA A 387 -8.69 1.08 10.67
CA ALA A 387 -9.05 2.22 11.50
C ALA A 387 -9.11 1.86 13.00
N ALA A 388 -9.68 0.71 13.34
CA ALA A 388 -9.72 0.23 14.73
C ALA A 388 -8.32 0.05 15.33
N GLN A 389 -7.41 -0.59 14.60
CA GLN A 389 -6.01 -0.75 15.06
C GLN A 389 -5.27 0.59 15.16
N LEU A 390 -5.54 1.53 14.26
CA LEU A 390 -4.93 2.86 14.30
C LEU A 390 -5.40 3.66 15.52
N ALA A 391 -6.72 3.65 15.79
CA ALA A 391 -7.32 4.26 16.95
C ALA A 391 -6.74 3.71 18.26
N GLU A 392 -6.72 2.38 18.41
CA GLU A 392 -6.14 1.72 19.60
C GLU A 392 -4.66 2.05 19.76
N TYR A 393 -3.92 2.14 18.67
CA TYR A 393 -2.51 2.51 18.68
C TYR A 393 -2.31 3.95 19.14
N TYR A 394 -3.06 4.91 18.60
CA TYR A 394 -2.98 6.31 19.04
C TYR A 394 -3.41 6.49 20.49
N ASP A 395 -4.45 5.77 20.95
CA ASP A 395 -4.88 5.78 22.34
C ASP A 395 -3.75 5.38 23.30
N ARG A 396 -2.98 4.34 22.94
CA ARG A 396 -1.81 3.94 23.74
C ARG A 396 -0.73 5.02 23.76
N LEU A 397 -0.48 5.70 22.65
CA LEU A 397 0.53 6.76 22.59
C LEU A 397 0.11 8.00 23.39
N ILE A 398 -1.16 8.39 23.30
CA ILE A 398 -1.72 9.51 24.08
C ILE A 398 -1.65 9.20 25.58
N ALA A 399 -2.06 7.99 25.99
CA ALA A 399 -2.02 7.57 27.38
C ALA A 399 -0.61 7.46 27.97
N ALA A 400 0.41 7.15 27.16
CA ALA A 400 1.80 7.07 27.61
C ALA A 400 2.46 8.44 27.85
N GLN A 401 1.84 9.53 27.42
CA GLN A 401 2.34 10.90 27.55
C GLN A 401 1.61 11.72 28.63
N ALA A 402 0.44 11.25 29.07
CA ALA A 402 -0.33 11.80 30.19
C ALA A 402 0.24 11.34 31.54
#